data_AF-A0A2V9LR92-F1
#
_entry.id   AF-A0A2V9LR92-F1
#
_cell.length_a   1.000
_cell.length_b   1.000
_cell.length_c   1.000
_cell.angle_alpha   90.00
_cell.angle_beta   90.00
_cell.angle_gamma   90.00
#
_symmetry.space_group_name_H-M   'P 1'
#
loop_
_entity.id
_entity.type
_entity.pdbx_description
1 polymer ?
#
loop_
_entity_poly.entity_id
_entity_poly.type
_entity_poly.pdbx_seq_one_letter_code
_entity_poly.pdbx_strand_id
1 'polypeptide(L)'
;MLYGVVSEQLETFLDRQRCRERSVPRFVEREQRSFLDCGVPAHGFLRVHCDACGRERPVAFSCKGRSLCASCDGRRMADTVVHLVDHVLSKVSVRQWVLSLPFALRYRLAYDARLAKDVLTRFIRALFASLRRRAGDRSGTRRAHRCIVTFVR
;
A
#
# COMPACT_ATOMS: atom_id res chain seq x y z
N MET A 1 19.03 -5.37 -0.48
CA MET A 1 18.93 -6.64 -1.24
C MET A 1 18.02 -6.50 -2.48
N LEU A 2 16.77 -6.03 -2.37
CA LEU A 2 15.85 -5.95 -3.53
C LEU A 2 16.36 -5.05 -4.68
N TYR A 3 16.96 -3.89 -4.38
CA TYR A 3 17.47 -2.96 -5.41
C TYR A 3 18.46 -3.64 -6.36
N GLY A 4 19.47 -4.33 -5.84
CA GLY A 4 20.48 -5.01 -6.67
C GLY A 4 19.84 -6.04 -7.59
N VAL A 5 18.93 -6.88 -7.07
CA VAL A 5 18.22 -7.89 -7.87
C VAL A 5 17.43 -7.25 -9.02
N VAL A 6 16.68 -6.18 -8.75
CA VAL A 6 15.90 -5.51 -9.81
C VAL A 6 16.84 -4.83 -10.81
N SER A 7 17.89 -4.16 -10.33
CA SER A 7 18.86 -3.46 -11.18
C SER A 7 19.59 -4.42 -12.12
N GLU A 8 19.93 -5.61 -11.65
CA GLU A 8 20.66 -6.61 -12.42
C GLU A 8 19.75 -7.41 -13.37
N GLN A 9 18.51 -7.71 -12.95
CA GLN A 9 17.68 -8.70 -13.64
C GLN A 9 16.53 -8.09 -14.46
N LEU A 10 16.21 -6.79 -14.32
CA LEU A 10 15.05 -6.18 -14.98
C LEU A 10 15.09 -6.34 -16.50
N GLU A 11 16.18 -5.96 -17.16
CA GLU A 11 16.26 -6.03 -18.62
C GLU A 11 16.24 -7.48 -19.12
N THR A 12 16.97 -8.39 -18.46
CA THR A 12 16.93 -9.82 -18.76
C THR A 12 15.52 -10.41 -18.59
N PHE A 13 14.79 -9.98 -17.57
CA PHE A 13 13.40 -10.37 -17.37
C PHE A 13 12.51 -9.88 -18.51
N LEU A 14 12.60 -8.60 -18.89
CA LEU A 14 11.80 -8.00 -19.95
C LEU A 14 12.08 -8.66 -21.32
N ASP A 15 13.35 -8.93 -21.64
CA ASP A 15 13.73 -9.65 -22.86
C ASP A 15 13.16 -11.06 -22.92
N ARG A 16 13.27 -11.81 -21.82
CA ARG A 16 12.70 -13.17 -21.74
C ARG A 16 11.18 -13.18 -21.95
N GLN A 17 10.46 -12.15 -21.50
CA GLN A 17 9.01 -12.04 -21.72
C GLN A 17 8.71 -11.72 -23.19
N ARG A 18 9.48 -10.81 -23.81
CA ARG A 18 9.40 -10.51 -25.25
C ARG A 18 9.61 -11.76 -26.12
N CYS A 19 10.67 -12.54 -25.86
CA CYS A 19 10.95 -13.78 -26.59
C CYS A 19 9.86 -14.86 -26.45
N ARG A 20 9.06 -14.80 -25.39
CA ARG A 20 7.94 -15.72 -25.14
C ARG A 20 6.60 -15.16 -25.64
N GLU A 21 6.61 -14.03 -26.33
CA GLU A 21 5.42 -13.30 -26.78
C GLU A 21 4.44 -12.98 -25.63
N ARG A 22 4.97 -12.82 -24.41
CA ARG A 22 4.19 -12.44 -23.23
C ARG A 22 4.47 -10.97 -22.92
N SER A 23 3.45 -10.12 -23.05
CA SER A 23 3.61 -8.71 -22.69
C SER A 23 3.57 -8.52 -21.17
N VAL A 24 4.56 -7.80 -20.65
CA VAL A 24 4.53 -7.33 -19.26
C VAL A 24 3.58 -6.14 -19.20
N PRO A 25 2.61 -6.10 -18.26
CA PRO A 25 1.77 -4.93 -18.11
C PRO A 25 2.60 -3.68 -17.86
N ARG A 26 2.31 -2.59 -18.59
CA ARG A 26 3.09 -1.34 -18.52
C ARG A 26 3.32 -0.80 -17.11
N PHE A 27 2.34 -0.99 -16.22
CA PHE A 27 2.46 -0.53 -14.84
C PHE A 27 3.54 -1.28 -14.05
N VAL A 28 3.77 -2.57 -14.36
CA VAL A 28 4.77 -3.42 -13.69
C VAL A 28 6.17 -2.99 -14.06
N GLU A 29 6.42 -2.74 -15.36
CA GLU A 29 7.71 -2.23 -15.82
C GLU A 29 7.97 -0.83 -15.29
N ARG A 30 6.99 0.08 -15.40
CA ARG A 30 7.09 1.45 -14.88
C ARG A 30 7.43 1.45 -13.39
N GLU A 31 6.80 0.61 -12.59
CA GLU A 31 7.07 0.56 -11.14
C GLU A 31 8.48 0.07 -10.81
N GLN A 32 8.99 -0.92 -11.56
CA GLN A 32 10.38 -1.38 -11.41
C GLN A 32 11.38 -0.29 -11.81
N ARG A 33 11.17 0.38 -12.94
CA ARG A 33 12.03 1.50 -13.38
C ARG A 33 12.01 2.65 -12.38
N SER A 34 10.82 3.11 -11.97
CA SER A 34 10.71 4.17 -10.95
C SER A 34 11.33 3.76 -9.61
N PHE A 35 11.32 2.48 -9.25
CA PHE A 35 12.01 2.00 -8.05
C PHE A 35 13.52 2.14 -8.16
N LEU A 36 14.12 1.90 -9.33
CA LEU A 36 15.55 2.09 -9.57
C LEU A 36 15.96 3.57 -9.51
N ASP A 37 15.08 4.47 -9.95
CA ASP A 37 15.35 5.91 -9.88
C ASP A 37 15.18 6.50 -8.46
N CYS A 38 14.53 5.75 -7.55
CA CYS A 38 14.11 6.25 -6.26
C CYS A 38 15.27 6.62 -5.35
N GLY A 39 15.32 7.88 -4.90
CA GLY A 39 16.33 8.32 -3.94
C GLY A 39 17.72 8.55 -4.53
N VAL A 40 17.85 8.49 -5.86
CA VAL A 40 19.10 8.72 -6.57
C VAL A 40 19.12 10.16 -7.11
N PRO A 41 20.03 11.04 -6.63
CA PRO A 41 20.05 12.44 -7.03
C PRO A 41 20.25 12.69 -8.53
N ALA A 42 20.91 11.75 -9.25
CA ALA A 42 21.09 11.84 -10.70
C ALA A 42 19.76 11.82 -11.48
N HIS A 43 18.68 11.30 -10.88
CA HIS A 43 17.33 11.28 -11.46
C HIS A 43 16.46 12.45 -10.96
N GLY A 44 17.06 13.43 -10.28
CA GLY A 44 16.39 14.64 -9.81
C GLY A 44 16.33 14.75 -8.28
N PHE A 45 16.43 15.99 -7.81
CA PHE A 45 16.37 16.32 -6.38
C PHE A 45 15.84 17.73 -6.17
N LEU A 46 15.30 17.96 -4.98
CA LEU A 46 14.99 19.29 -4.46
C LEU A 46 16.14 19.76 -3.56
N ARG A 47 16.53 21.03 -3.66
CA ARG A 47 17.42 21.66 -2.66
C ARG A 47 16.56 22.22 -1.53
N VAL A 48 16.78 21.73 -0.33
CA VAL A 48 16.16 22.28 0.88
C VAL A 48 17.19 23.16 1.56
N HIS A 49 16.90 24.46 1.63
CA HIS A 49 17.69 25.47 2.34
C HIS A 49 16.99 25.83 3.64
N CYS A 50 17.75 26.03 4.72
CA CYS A 50 17.23 26.52 5.99
C CYS A 50 17.72 27.95 6.24
N ASP A 51 16.82 28.92 6.20
CA ASP A 51 17.16 30.34 6.33
C ASP A 51 17.75 30.70 7.70
N ALA A 52 17.45 29.91 8.74
CA ALA A 52 17.95 30.17 10.10
C ALA A 52 19.42 29.76 10.30
N CYS A 53 19.90 28.70 9.63
CA CYS A 53 21.26 28.19 9.80
C CYS A 53 22.08 28.16 8.50
N GLY A 54 21.51 28.60 7.38
CA GLY A 54 22.13 28.63 6.05
C GLY A 54 22.43 27.25 5.46
N ARG A 55 22.05 26.15 6.12
CA ARG A 55 22.41 24.80 5.68
C ARG A 55 21.54 24.35 4.52
N GLU A 56 22.18 23.77 3.53
CA GLU A 56 21.53 23.19 2.37
C GLU A 56 21.69 21.68 2.33
N ARG A 57 20.64 21.00 1.88
CA ARG A 57 20.68 19.55 1.64
C ARG A 57 19.90 19.20 0.36
N PRO A 58 20.49 18.41 -0.55
CA PRO A 58 19.74 17.80 -1.63
C PRO A 58 18.84 16.69 -1.10
N VAL A 59 17.59 16.68 -1.54
CA VAL A 59 16.60 15.65 -1.24
C VAL A 59 16.17 15.04 -2.57
N ALA A 60 16.67 13.84 -2.85
CA ALA A 60 16.32 13.11 -4.07
C ALA A 60 14.82 12.79 -4.13
N PHE A 61 14.30 12.69 -5.35
CA PHE A 61 12.89 12.38 -5.54
C PHE A 61 12.55 10.94 -5.13
N SER A 62 11.31 10.77 -4.67
CA SER A 62 10.74 9.48 -4.31
C SER A 62 9.95 8.90 -5.48
N CYS A 63 10.00 7.57 -5.65
CA CYS A 63 9.26 6.92 -6.73
C CYS A 63 7.74 6.99 -6.57
N LYS A 64 7.26 7.26 -5.36
CA LYS A 64 5.82 7.26 -4.98
C LYS A 64 5.10 5.95 -5.36
N GLY A 65 5.86 4.88 -5.59
CA GLY A 65 5.37 3.53 -5.86
C GLY A 65 4.72 2.91 -4.63
N ARG A 66 4.05 1.77 -4.82
CA ARG A 66 3.23 1.13 -3.77
C ARG A 66 3.69 -0.29 -3.42
N SER A 67 4.69 -0.79 -4.14
CA SER A 67 4.96 -2.22 -4.23
C SER A 67 6.40 -2.57 -3.79
N LEU A 68 7.40 -1.97 -4.44
CA LEU A 68 8.81 -2.37 -4.29
C LEU A 68 9.57 -1.53 -3.25
N CYS A 69 9.29 -0.22 -3.21
CA CYS A 69 10.04 0.70 -2.38
C CYS A 69 9.47 0.76 -0.95
N ALA A 70 10.07 0.02 -0.02
CA ALA A 70 9.66 0.02 1.38
C ALA A 70 9.71 1.42 2.02
N SER A 71 10.69 2.26 1.65
CA SER A 71 10.79 3.64 2.16
C SER A 71 9.63 4.53 1.70
N CYS A 72 9.23 4.42 0.44
CA CYS A 72 8.08 5.18 -0.08
C CYS A 72 6.76 4.63 0.45
N ASP A 73 6.62 3.31 0.55
CA ASP A 73 5.42 2.69 1.09
C ASP A 73 5.24 3.02 2.58
N GLY A 74 6.33 2.99 3.36
CA GLY A 74 6.33 3.40 4.77
C GLY A 74 5.94 4.87 4.95
N ARG A 75 6.48 5.78 4.13
CA ARG A 75 6.07 7.20 4.16
C ARG A 75 4.59 7.36 3.83
N ARG A 76 4.11 6.66 2.81
CA ARG A 76 2.70 6.65 2.44
C ARG A 76 1.80 6.11 3.56
N MET A 77 2.25 5.07 4.28
CA MET A 77 1.52 4.56 5.45
C MET A 77 1.42 5.62 6.53
N ALA A 78 2.52 6.31 6.84
CA ALA A 78 2.53 7.40 7.82
C ALA A 78 1.58 8.52 7.42
N ASP A 79 1.65 8.99 6.16
CA ASP A 79 0.76 10.03 5.64
C ASP A 79 -0.72 9.61 5.73
N THR A 80 -1.02 8.34 5.43
CA THR A 80 -2.37 7.80 5.52
C THR A 80 -2.86 7.76 6.97
N VAL A 81 -2.00 7.38 7.92
CA VAL A 81 -2.35 7.35 9.35
C VAL A 81 -2.64 8.76 9.86
N VAL A 82 -1.81 9.74 9.53
CA VAL A 82 -2.04 11.15 9.89
C VAL A 82 -3.40 11.61 9.36
N HIS A 83 -3.66 11.39 8.07
CA HIS A 83 -4.94 11.76 7.47
C HIS A 83 -6.14 11.08 8.15
N LEU A 84 -6.00 9.80 8.50
CA LEU A 84 -7.04 9.06 9.21
C LEU A 84 -7.34 9.65 10.57
N VAL A 85 -6.31 9.92 11.38
CA VAL A 85 -6.46 10.44 12.74
C VAL A 85 -7.01 11.85 12.74
N ASP A 86 -6.53 12.71 11.83
CA ASP A 86 -6.86 14.13 11.85
C ASP A 86 -8.17 14.46 11.14
N HIS A 87 -8.58 13.65 10.15
CA HIS A 87 -9.66 14.02 9.23
C HIS A 87 -10.77 12.97 9.05
N VAL A 88 -10.55 11.69 9.39
CA VAL A 88 -11.51 10.62 9.08
C VAL A 88 -12.11 9.99 10.34
N LEU A 89 -11.27 9.70 11.33
CA LEU A 89 -11.66 8.99 12.54
C LEU A 89 -12.11 10.00 13.60
N SER A 90 -13.37 9.91 14.03
CA SER A 90 -13.85 10.57 15.24
C SER A 90 -13.13 10.04 16.48
N LYS A 91 -13.18 10.75 17.62
CA LYS A 91 -12.65 10.30 18.91
C LYS A 91 -13.42 9.10 19.47
N VAL A 92 -13.18 7.92 18.90
CA VAL A 92 -13.81 6.64 19.25
C VAL A 92 -12.76 5.54 19.30
N SER A 93 -13.04 4.46 20.04
CA SER A 93 -12.16 3.30 20.09
C SER A 93 -12.08 2.61 18.73
N VAL A 94 -10.87 2.52 18.17
CA VAL A 94 -10.61 1.88 16.87
C VAL A 94 -9.94 0.52 17.05
N ARG A 95 -10.17 -0.37 16.09
CA ARG A 95 -9.51 -1.67 16.02
C ARG A 95 -9.12 -2.00 14.58
N GLN A 96 -7.85 -2.27 14.36
CA GLN A 96 -7.32 -2.70 13.07
C GLN A 96 -7.61 -4.18 12.83
N TRP A 97 -8.02 -4.50 11.60
CA TRP A 97 -8.21 -5.87 11.12
C TRP A 97 -7.46 -6.03 9.80
N VAL A 98 -6.82 -7.20 9.61
CA VAL A 98 -6.09 -7.54 8.39
C VAL A 98 -6.68 -8.84 7.84
N LEU A 99 -7.08 -8.82 6.57
CA LEU A 99 -7.49 -10.03 5.85
C LEU A 99 -6.28 -10.60 5.10
N SER A 100 -5.68 -11.64 5.68
CA SER A 100 -4.60 -12.40 5.03
C SER A 100 -5.18 -13.47 4.11
N LEU A 101 -4.81 -13.42 2.82
CA LEU A 101 -5.30 -14.34 1.80
C LEU A 101 -4.22 -15.38 1.44
N PRO A 102 -4.60 -16.63 1.10
CA PRO A 102 -3.71 -17.59 0.47
C PRO A 102 -3.05 -17.02 -0.79
N PHE A 103 -1.79 -17.38 -1.03
CA PHE A 103 -0.99 -16.82 -2.11
C PHE A 103 -1.66 -16.97 -3.49
N ALA A 104 -2.26 -18.13 -3.76
CA ALA A 104 -2.98 -18.41 -5.00
C ALA A 104 -4.16 -17.44 -5.27
N LEU A 105 -4.81 -16.93 -4.21
CA LEU A 105 -5.93 -16.00 -4.33
C LEU A 105 -5.49 -14.56 -4.52
N ARG A 106 -4.31 -14.18 -4.01
CA ARG A 106 -3.79 -12.80 -4.10
C ARG A 106 -3.66 -12.33 -5.55
N TYR A 107 -3.10 -13.16 -6.42
CA TYR A 107 -2.97 -12.81 -7.84
C TYR A 107 -4.30 -12.62 -8.53
N ARG A 108 -5.28 -13.51 -8.31
CA ARG A 108 -6.60 -13.37 -8.91
C ARG A 108 -7.30 -12.10 -8.44
N LEU A 109 -7.22 -11.81 -7.14
CA LEU A 109 -7.80 -10.61 -6.53
C LEU A 109 -7.10 -9.32 -6.99
N ALA A 110 -5.81 -9.36 -7.31
CA ALA A 110 -5.07 -8.21 -7.82
C ALA A 110 -5.54 -7.78 -9.23
N TYR A 111 -6.04 -8.71 -10.03
CA TYR A 111 -6.48 -8.44 -11.41
C TYR A 111 -8.02 -8.45 -11.59
N ASP A 112 -8.79 -8.96 -10.62
CA ASP A 112 -10.25 -8.99 -10.65
C ASP A 112 -10.85 -8.13 -9.52
N ALA A 113 -11.18 -6.88 -9.87
CA ALA A 113 -11.78 -5.92 -8.94
C ALA A 113 -13.18 -6.35 -8.45
N ARG A 114 -13.94 -7.13 -9.24
CA ARG A 114 -15.26 -7.62 -8.81
C ARG A 114 -15.09 -8.69 -7.74
N LEU A 115 -14.19 -9.63 -7.96
CA LEU A 115 -13.84 -10.64 -6.97
C LEU A 115 -13.30 -10.00 -5.69
N ALA A 116 -12.46 -8.96 -5.81
CA ALA A 116 -11.94 -8.22 -4.66
C ALA A 116 -13.05 -7.57 -3.83
N LYS A 117 -13.99 -6.90 -4.49
CA LYS A 117 -15.17 -6.32 -3.84
C LYS A 117 -16.02 -7.38 -3.14
N ASP A 118 -16.23 -8.52 -3.80
CA ASP A 118 -17.04 -9.62 -3.27
C ASP A 118 -16.41 -10.28 -2.03
N VAL A 119 -15.09 -10.52 -2.06
CA VAL A 119 -14.34 -11.03 -0.91
C VAL A 119 -14.38 -10.04 0.24
N LEU A 120 -14.13 -8.76 -0.04
CA LEU A 120 -14.20 -7.70 0.97
C LEU A 120 -15.58 -7.63 1.61
N THR A 121 -16.65 -7.66 0.81
CA THR A 121 -18.04 -7.60 1.29
C THR A 121 -18.35 -8.77 2.22
N ARG A 122 -17.94 -10.00 1.86
CA ARG A 122 -18.11 -11.18 2.71
C ARG A 122 -17.32 -11.07 4.01
N PHE A 123 -16.08 -10.59 3.94
CA PHE A 123 -15.24 -10.38 5.12
C PHE A 123 -15.87 -9.38 6.10
N ILE A 124 -16.33 -8.22 5.62
CA ILE A 124 -16.98 -7.21 6.45
C ILE A 124 -18.24 -7.78 7.14
N ARG A 125 -19.07 -8.52 6.40
CA ARG A 125 -20.26 -9.18 6.95
C ARG A 125 -19.91 -10.20 8.03
N ALA A 126 -18.91 -11.04 7.79
CA ALA A 126 -18.44 -12.05 8.75
C ALA A 126 -17.85 -11.39 10.01
N LEU A 127 -17.08 -10.31 9.85
CA LEU A 127 -16.52 -9.53 10.94
C LEU A 127 -17.61 -8.92 11.81
N PHE A 128 -18.59 -8.23 11.22
CA PHE A 128 -19.70 -7.66 11.98
C PHE A 128 -20.58 -8.73 12.64
N ALA A 129 -20.79 -9.88 12.01
CA ALA A 129 -21.46 -11.01 12.66
C ALA A 129 -20.69 -11.53 13.88
N SER A 130 -19.36 -11.69 13.76
CA SER A 130 -18.49 -12.10 14.86
C SER A 130 -18.51 -11.09 16.01
N LEU A 131 -18.40 -9.80 15.71
CA LEU A 131 -18.48 -8.73 16.71
C LEU A 131 -19.84 -8.68 17.41
N ARG A 132 -20.95 -8.91 16.68
CA ARG A 132 -22.29 -9.02 17.29
C ARG A 132 -22.37 -10.15 18.30
N ARG A 133 -21.89 -11.34 17.94
CA ARG A 133 -21.89 -12.50 18.83
C ARG A 133 -21.09 -12.22 20.10
N ARG A 134 -19.88 -11.68 19.98
CA ARG A 134 -19.01 -11.36 21.12
C ARG A 134 -19.56 -10.22 22.01
N ALA A 135 -20.32 -9.29 21.44
CA ALA A 135 -20.97 -8.21 22.21
C ALA A 135 -22.22 -8.71 22.97
N GLY A 136 -22.98 -9.64 22.36
CA GLY A 136 -24.15 -10.27 22.98
C GLY A 136 -23.85 -11.04 24.27
N ASP A 137 -22.62 -11.54 24.42
CA ASP A 137 -22.16 -12.25 25.63
C ASP A 137 -21.74 -11.33 26.79
N ARG A 138 -21.63 -9.99 26.60
CA ARG A 138 -20.92 -9.14 27.57
C ARG A 138 -21.65 -7.93 28.15
N SER A 139 -22.72 -7.38 27.56
CA SER A 139 -23.58 -6.34 28.20
C SER A 139 -24.50 -5.64 27.18
N GLY A 140 -25.60 -5.05 27.66
CA GLY A 140 -26.70 -4.42 26.92
C GLY A 140 -26.36 -3.19 26.03
N THR A 141 -25.35 -3.28 25.18
CA THR A 141 -25.04 -2.29 24.13
C THR A 141 -25.86 -2.58 22.86
N ARG A 142 -27.19 -2.45 22.95
CA ARG A 142 -28.09 -2.65 21.80
C ARG A 142 -27.94 -1.60 20.67
N ARG A 143 -27.11 -0.56 20.84
CA ARG A 143 -26.97 0.57 19.90
C ARG A 143 -25.52 1.03 19.63
N ALA A 144 -24.54 0.14 19.63
CA ALA A 144 -23.21 0.51 19.15
C ALA A 144 -23.24 0.74 17.63
N HIS A 145 -23.17 2.01 17.21
CA HIS A 145 -22.95 2.37 15.80
C HIS A 145 -21.56 1.87 15.38
N ARG A 146 -21.51 1.12 14.28
CA ARG A 146 -20.28 0.55 13.75
C ARG A 146 -20.01 1.13 12.39
N CYS A 147 -18.84 1.73 12.24
CA CYS A 147 -18.31 2.15 10.97
C CYS A 147 -17.12 1.25 10.61
N ILE A 148 -16.87 1.09 9.31
CA ILE A 148 -15.67 0.45 8.80
C ILE A 148 -15.03 1.36 7.77
N VAL A 149 -13.74 1.59 7.94
CA VAL A 149 -12.90 2.23 6.93
C VAL A 149 -12.03 1.13 6.35
N THR A 150 -12.09 0.94 5.04
CA THR A 150 -11.37 -0.12 4.35
C THR A 150 -10.27 0.47 3.46
N PHE A 151 -9.10 -0.13 3.51
CA PHE A 151 -8.02 0.08 2.56
C PHE A 151 -7.82 -1.18 1.74
N VAL A 152 -7.90 -1.04 0.41
CA VAL A 152 -7.46 -2.07 -0.53
C VAL A 152 -6.13 -1.58 -1.09
N ARG A 153 -5.07 -2.35 -0.84
CA ARG A 153 -3.72 -2.06 -1.33
C ARG A 153 -3.41 -2.93 -2.53
#